data_AF-A0AA97FQA1-F1
#
_entry.id   AF-A0AA97FQA1-F1
#
_cell.length_a   1.000
_cell.length_b   1.000
_cell.length_c   1.000
_cell.angle_alpha   90.00
_cell.angle_beta   90.00
_cell.angle_gamma   90.00
#
_symmetry.space_group_name_H-M   'P 1'
#
loop_
_entity.id
_entity.type
_entity.pdbx_description
1 polymer ?
#
loop_
_entity_poly.entity_id
_entity_poly.type
_entity_poly.pdbx_seq_one_letter_code
_entity_poly.pdbx_strand_id
1 'polypeptide(L)' 'MDSEPYKTPFLPIGVRKLLGTVIILVGLTAYTLAAVWVAVDVLPEHWAVQLIFYPIAGIAWAFPVKPLIDWMQRPDKLTN' A
#
# COMPACT_ATOMS: atom_id res chain seq x y z
N MET A 1 -28.72 1.93 -35.27
CA MET A 1 -27.73 1.06 -34.59
C MET A 1 -26.58 1.98 -34.29
N ASP A 2 -26.75 2.75 -33.23
CA ASP A 2 -26.01 3.98 -33.05
C ASP A 2 -24.81 3.58 -32.19
N SER A 3 -23.72 3.24 -32.87
CA SER A 3 -22.45 2.86 -32.26
C SER A 3 -21.84 4.12 -31.64
N GLU A 4 -22.35 4.52 -30.47
CA GLU A 4 -21.72 5.50 -29.61
C GLU A 4 -20.23 5.12 -29.45
N PRO A 5 -19.29 6.01 -29.82
CA PRO A 5 -17.88 5.69 -29.82
C PRO A 5 -17.43 5.39 -28.37
N TYR A 6 -16.95 4.17 -28.14
CA TYR A 6 -16.34 3.75 -26.89
C TYR A 6 -15.24 4.74 -26.50
N LYS A 7 -15.53 5.66 -25.57
CA LYS A 7 -14.53 6.56 -25.00
C LYS A 7 -13.64 5.76 -24.07
N THR A 8 -12.41 5.50 -24.51
CA THR A 8 -11.39 4.89 -23.65
C THR A 8 -11.14 5.79 -22.44
N PRO A 9 -11.23 5.29 -21.20
CA PRO A 9 -10.80 6.04 -20.03
C PRO A 9 -9.32 6.42 -20.18
N PHE A 10 -8.93 7.58 -19.64
CA PHE A 10 -7.57 8.13 -19.76
C PHE A 10 -6.48 7.18 -19.24
N LEU A 11 -6.83 6.25 -18.34
CA LEU A 11 -5.99 5.16 -17.88
C LEU A 11 -6.77 3.83 -17.86
N PRO A 12 -6.20 2.74 -18.38
CA PRO A 12 -6.78 1.41 -18.26
C PRO A 12 -6.89 1.01 -16.78
N ILE A 13 -8.02 0.40 -16.39
CA ILE A 13 -8.27 -0.06 -15.02
C ILE A 13 -7.15 -0.97 -14.47
N GLY A 14 -6.49 -1.72 -15.37
CA GLY A 14 -5.36 -2.59 -15.05
C GLY A 14 -4.11 -1.83 -14.64
N VAL A 15 -3.85 -0.65 -15.21
CA VAL A 15 -2.66 0.16 -14.90
C VAL A 15 -2.75 0.74 -13.48
N ARG A 16 -3.93 1.18 -13.04
CA ARG A 16 -4.15 1.61 -11.65
C ARG A 16 -3.92 0.48 -10.64
N LYS A 17 -4.37 -0.74 -10.97
CA LYS A 17 -4.12 -1.91 -10.13
C LYS A 17 -2.63 -2.25 -10.05
N LEU A 18 -1.91 -2.22 -11.17
CA LEU A 18 -0.47 -2.46 -11.19
C LEU A 18 0.30 -1.41 -10.39
N LEU A 19 0.00 -0.12 -10.58
CA LEU A 19 0.61 0.95 -9.80
C LEU A 19 0.33 0.81 -8.30
N GLY A 20 -0.92 0.51 -7.92
CA GLY A 20 -1.28 0.28 -6.52
C GLY A 20 -0.46 -0.86 -5.90
N THR A 21 -0.33 -1.99 -6.61
CA THR A 21 0.52 -3.11 -6.15
C THR A 21 1.99 -2.72 -6.02
N VAL A 22 2.56 -2.02 -7.00
CA VAL A 22 3.97 -1.58 -6.95
C VAL A 22 4.22 -0.63 -5.78
N ILE A 23 3.32 0.34 -5.54
CA ILE A 23 3.47 1.28 -4.42
C ILE A 23 3.39 0.55 -3.08
N ILE A 24 2.47 -0.41 -2.92
CA ILE A 24 2.37 -1.22 -1.69
C ILE A 24 3.67 -2.01 -1.48
N LEU A 25 4.21 -2.64 -2.52
CA LEU A 25 5.45 -3.41 -2.42
C LEU A 25 6.63 -2.53 -2.03
N VAL A 26 6.84 -1.42 -2.75
CA VAL A 26 7.94 -0.49 -2.47
C VAL A 26 7.80 0.12 -1.07
N GLY A 27 6.59 0.54 -0.70
CA GLY A 27 6.29 1.07 0.62
C GLY A 27 6.57 0.03 1.72
N LEU A 28 6.13 -1.21 1.52
CA LEU A 28 6.35 -2.29 2.49
C LEU A 28 7.84 -2.57 2.66
N THR A 29 8.60 -2.63 1.56
CA THR A 29 10.06 -2.81 1.62
C THR A 29 10.73 -1.67 2.36
N ALA A 30 10.40 -0.41 2.04
CA ALA A 30 10.99 0.74 2.73
C ALA A 30 10.65 0.74 4.23
N TYR A 31 9.41 0.37 4.58
CA TYR A 31 8.95 0.33 5.96
C TYR A 31 9.61 -0.78 6.77
N THR A 32 9.73 -2.00 6.22
CA THR A 32 10.38 -3.10 6.94
C THR A 32 11.86 -2.78 7.19
N LEU A 33 12.54 -2.15 6.24
CA LEU A 33 13.90 -1.66 6.44
C LEU A 33 13.97 -0.61 7.56
N ALA A 34 13.07 0.36 7.57
CA ALA A 34 13.00 1.36 8.63
C ALA A 34 12.69 0.73 10.01
N ALA A 35 11.77 -0.23 10.06
CA ALA A 35 11.40 -0.93 11.29
C ALA A 35 12.57 -1.75 11.85
N VAL A 36 13.31 -2.45 10.99
CA VAL A 36 14.52 -3.20 11.40
C VAL A 36 15.60 -2.23 11.86
N TRP A 37 15.82 -1.13 11.13
CA TRP A 37 16.79 -0.12 11.52
C TRP A 37 16.49 0.47 12.90
N VAL A 38 15.23 0.84 13.17
CA VAL A 38 14.78 1.29 14.49
C VAL A 38 14.94 0.20 15.54
N ALA A 39 14.63 -1.06 15.22
CA ALA A 39 14.79 -2.17 16.14
C ALA A 39 16.26 -2.46 16.52
N VAL A 40 17.21 -2.13 15.64
CA VAL A 40 18.65 -2.34 15.87
C VAL A 40 19.28 -1.13 16.57
N ASP A 41 18.90 0.09 16.21
CA ASP A 41 19.55 1.32 16.70
C ASP A 41 18.93 1.84 18.01
N VAL A 42 17.62 1.64 18.20
CA VAL A 42 16.87 2.26 19.31
C VAL A 42 16.49 1.25 20.40
N LEU A 43 16.32 -0.02 20.06
CA LEU A 43 15.83 -1.04 20.99
C LEU A 43 16.99 -1.78 21.68
N PRO A 44 16.88 -2.05 23.00
CA PRO A 44 17.82 -2.93 23.68
C PRO A 44 17.79 -4.34 23.06
N GLU A 45 18.90 -5.07 23.12
CA GLU A 45 19.03 -6.49 22.71
C GLU A 45 18.26 -7.44 23.64
N HIS A 46 16.96 -7.19 23.84
CA HIS A 46 16.10 -7.95 24.71
C HIS A 46 14.96 -8.57 23.89
N TRP A 47 14.93 -9.90 23.84
CA TRP A 47 14.00 -10.69 23.01
C TRP A 47 12.53 -10.30 23.22
N ALA A 48 12.12 -10.00 24.46
CA ALA A 48 10.76 -9.63 24.80
C ALA A 48 10.32 -8.29 24.15
N VAL A 49 11.25 -7.34 24.00
CA VAL A 49 10.96 -6.03 23.40
C VAL A 49 10.79 -6.18 21.90
N GLN A 50 11.62 -6.98 21.24
CA GLN A 50 11.45 -7.34 19.83
C GLN A 50 10.10 -8.04 19.60
N LEU A 51 9.72 -8.95 20.50
CA LEU A 51 8.47 -9.70 20.41
C LEU A 51 7.23 -8.80 20.47
N ILE A 52 7.28 -7.70 21.23
CA ILE A 52 6.18 -6.72 21.31
C ILE A 52 6.28 -5.68 20.16
N PHE A 53 7.48 -5.29 19.77
CA PHE A 53 7.72 -4.28 18.75
C PHE A 53 7.27 -4.73 17.36
N TYR A 54 7.61 -5.95 16.93
CA TYR A 54 7.27 -6.42 15.58
C TYR A 54 5.75 -6.46 15.30
N PRO A 55 4.89 -6.98 16.21
CA PRO A 55 3.44 -6.90 16.06
C PRO A 55 2.92 -5.46 15.99
N ILE A 56 3.44 -4.57 16.84
CA ILE A 56 3.00 -3.16 16.85
C ILE A 56 3.42 -2.48 15.54
N ALA A 57 4.64 -2.69 15.07
CA ALA A 57 5.11 -2.18 13.78
C ALA A 57 4.25 -2.75 12.63
N GLY A 58 3.92 -4.04 12.66
CA GLY A 58 3.02 -4.64 11.68
C GLY A 58 1.62 -4.01 11.67
N ILE A 59 1.06 -3.70 12.84
CA ILE A 59 -0.25 -3.02 12.95
C ILE A 59 -0.15 -1.56 12.53
N ALA A 60 0.93 -0.86 12.89
CA ALA A 60 1.19 0.51 12.49
C ALA A 60 1.26 0.65 10.96
N TRP A 61 1.76 -0.37 10.26
CA TRP A 61 1.76 -0.42 8.79
C TRP A 61 0.37 -0.44 8.15
N ALA A 62 -0.68 -0.84 8.87
CA ALA A 62 -2.03 -0.82 8.32
C ALA A 62 -2.55 0.61 8.02
N PHE A 63 -2.03 1.63 8.73
CA PHE A 63 -2.39 3.03 8.54
C PHE A 63 -2.05 3.57 7.13
N PRO A 64 -0.79 3.46 6.65
CA PRO A 64 -0.43 3.94 5.31
C PRO A 64 -1.06 3.10 4.18
N VAL A 65 -1.32 1.81 4.43
CA VAL A 65 -1.86 0.90 3.40
C VAL A 65 -3.34 1.15 3.12
N LYS A 66 -4.16 1.40 4.15
CA LYS A 66 -5.61 1.62 3.97
C LYS A 66 -5.99 2.66 2.90
N PRO A 67 -5.54 3.92 2.97
CA PRO A 67 -5.92 4.94 1.99
C PRO A 67 -5.42 4.62 0.57
N LEU A 68 -4.29 3.92 0.47
CA LEU A 68 -3.73 3.49 -0.81
C LEU A 68 -4.56 2.38 -1.45
N ILE A 69 -5.00 1.39 -0.66
CA ILE A 69 -5.91 0.34 -1.12
C ILE A 69 -7.26 0.93 -1.50
N ASP A 70 -7.81 1.85 -0.70
CA ASP A 70 -9.08 2.52 -1.01
C ASP A 70 -8.99 3.32 -2.32
N TRP A 71 -7.85 3.95 -2.60
CA TRP A 71 -7.59 4.60 -3.88
C TRP A 71 -7.52 3.61 -5.05
N MET A 72 -6.88 2.45 -4.85
CA MET A 72 -6.80 1.38 -5.86
C MET A 72 -8.15 0.72 -6.12
N GLN A 73 -8.99 0.57 -5.08
CA GLN A 73 -10.29 -0.06 -5.15
C GLN A 73 -11.40 0.91 -5.59
N ARG A 74 -11.16 2.22 -5.55
CA ARG A 74 -12.11 3.23 -6.02
C ARG A 74 -12.49 2.94 -7.48
N PRO A 75 -13.74 2.56 -7.76
CA PRO A 75 -14.18 2.34 -9.13
C PRO A 75 -14.08 3.67 -9.86
N ASP A 76 -13.42 3.66 -11.02
CA ASP A 76 -13.47 4.80 -11.94
C ASP A 76 -14.93 5.06 -12.25
N LYS A 77 -15.42 6.24 -11.84
CA LYS A 77 -16.79 6.66 -12.16
C LYS A 77 -16.90 6.63 -13.67
N LEU A 78 -17.65 5.65 -14.19
CA LEU A 78 -18.24 5.73 -15.51
C LEU A 78 -19.20 6.92 -15.43
N THR A 79 -18.70 8.10 -15.82
CA THR A 79 -19.54 9.28 -16.06
C THR A 79 -20.56 8.85 -17.13
N ASN A 80 -21.85 8.86 -16.74
CA ASN A 80 -22.97 8.84 -17.68
C ASN A 80 -22.90 10.08 -18.57
#